data_AF-A0A800MA95-F1
#
_entry.id   AF-A0A800MA95-F1
#
_cell.length_a   1.000
_cell.length_b   1.000
_cell.length_c   1.000
_cell.angle_alpha   90.00
_cell.angle_beta   90.00
_cell.angle_gamma   90.00
#
_symmetry.space_group_name_H-M   'P 1'
#
loop_
_entity.id
_entity.type
_entity.pdbx_description
1 polymer ?
#
loop_
_entity_poly.entity_id
_entity_poly.type
_entity_poly.pdbx_seq_one_letter_code
_entity_poly.pdbx_strand_id
1 'polypeptide(L)'
;MSTTTPKPTPKPQLETQTTVGNYFVSNYPPFSFWQTDAVPEVMEAMERAPDKDTPLGLYIHIPFCRKRCHFCYFRVYTDKD
;
A
#
# COMPACT_ATOMS: atom_id res chain seq x y z
N MET A 1 -40.82 -26.22 -6.68
CA MET A 1 -39.91 -26.42 -5.53
C MET A 1 -39.43 -25.05 -5.11
N SER A 2 -39.86 -24.56 -3.95
CA SER A 2 -39.56 -23.21 -3.47
C SER A 2 -38.18 -23.21 -2.82
N THR A 3 -37.20 -22.54 -3.42
CA THR A 3 -35.86 -22.38 -2.86
C THR A 3 -35.88 -21.29 -1.81
N THR A 4 -35.81 -21.69 -0.54
CA THR A 4 -35.69 -20.78 0.59
C THR A 4 -34.26 -20.22 0.62
N THR A 5 -34.12 -18.90 0.49
CA THR A 5 -32.81 -18.24 0.59
C THR A 5 -32.29 -18.33 2.02
N PRO A 6 -31.04 -18.75 2.27
CA PRO A 6 -30.47 -18.79 3.61
C PRO A 6 -30.30 -17.39 4.19
N LYS A 7 -30.58 -17.23 5.48
CA LYS A 7 -30.40 -15.98 6.22
C LYS A 7 -28.89 -15.63 6.30
N PRO A 8 -28.48 -14.36 6.09
CA PRO A 8 -27.07 -13.98 6.16
C PRO A 8 -26.53 -14.16 7.59
N THR A 9 -25.33 -14.72 7.69
CA THR A 9 -24.59 -14.85 8.96
C THR A 9 -24.28 -13.46 9.53
N PRO A 10 -24.40 -13.24 10.86
CA PRO A 10 -24.01 -11.97 11.48
C PRO A 10 -22.54 -11.66 11.20
N LYS A 11 -22.26 -10.41 10.79
CA LYS A 11 -20.89 -9.94 10.61
C LYS A 11 -20.14 -10.00 11.95
N PRO A 12 -18.86 -10.38 11.98
CA PRO A 12 -18.03 -10.28 13.19
C PRO A 12 -18.09 -8.86 13.74
N GLN A 13 -18.09 -8.72 15.07
CA GLN A 13 -18.05 -7.42 15.71
C GLN A 13 -16.71 -6.76 15.36
N LEU A 14 -16.75 -5.64 14.63
CA LEU A 14 -15.55 -4.87 14.36
C LEU A 14 -15.01 -4.34 15.70
N GLU A 15 -13.76 -4.67 16.00
CA GLU A 15 -13.03 -4.07 17.11
C GLU A 15 -13.03 -2.54 16.93
N THR A 16 -13.37 -1.82 18.01
CA THR A 16 -13.58 -0.36 17.98
C THR A 16 -12.27 0.42 18.00
N GLN A 17 -11.15 -0.23 18.34
CA GLN A 17 -9.84 0.41 18.47
C GLN A 17 -8.96 0.06 17.28
N THR A 18 -8.48 1.09 16.58
CA THR A 18 -7.56 0.94 15.47
C THR A 18 -6.14 0.66 16.00
N THR A 19 -5.63 -0.53 15.73
CA THR A 19 -4.23 -0.92 15.98
C THR A 19 -3.39 -0.74 14.71
N VAL A 20 -2.08 -0.59 14.87
CA VAL A 20 -1.14 -0.53 13.74
C VAL A 20 -1.32 -1.81 12.90
N GLY A 21 -1.71 -1.65 11.63
CA GLY A 21 -1.94 -2.75 10.69
C GLY A 21 -3.40 -3.03 10.29
N ASN A 22 -4.40 -2.36 10.87
CA ASN A 22 -5.79 -2.84 10.78
C ASN A 22 -6.61 -2.41 9.54
N TYR A 23 -6.18 -1.47 8.67
CA TYR A 23 -7.09 -1.03 7.58
C TYR A 23 -6.50 -0.81 6.18
N PHE A 24 -5.18 -0.74 5.99
CA PHE A 24 -4.58 -0.67 4.65
C PHE A 24 -3.09 -1.03 4.70
N VAL A 25 -2.72 -2.23 4.27
CA VAL A 25 -1.32 -2.65 4.12
C VAL A 25 -1.00 -2.70 2.64
N SER A 26 -0.42 -1.63 2.11
CA SER A 26 -0.01 -1.55 0.69
C SER A 26 1.35 -2.19 0.39
N ASN A 27 2.15 -2.46 1.42
CA ASN A 27 3.46 -3.11 1.33
C ASN A 27 3.75 -3.87 2.65
N TYR A 28 4.44 -5.01 2.56
CA TYR A 28 4.94 -5.75 3.72
C TYR A 28 6.48 -5.81 3.67
N PRO A 29 7.18 -5.30 4.70
CA PRO A 29 6.65 -4.73 5.93
C PRO A 29 6.02 -3.33 5.73
N PRO A 30 5.01 -2.95 6.53
CA PRO A 30 4.39 -1.63 6.48
C PRO A 30 5.39 -0.49 6.64
N PHE A 31 5.07 0.71 6.12
CA PHE A 31 5.93 1.89 6.24
C PHE A 31 6.28 2.26 7.69
N SER A 32 5.47 1.88 8.67
CA SER A 32 5.74 2.09 10.10
C SER A 32 6.97 1.34 10.62
N PHE A 33 7.47 0.33 9.88
CA PHE A 33 8.68 -0.41 10.21
C PHE A 33 9.94 0.16 9.54
N TRP A 34 9.80 1.19 8.71
CA TRP A 34 10.92 1.76 7.99
C TRP A 34 11.74 2.64 8.92
N GLN A 35 13.06 2.48 8.86
CA GLN A 35 14.00 3.22 9.68
C GLN A 35 15.03 3.92 8.80
N THR A 36 15.45 5.12 9.20
CA THR A 36 16.41 5.92 8.44
C THR A 36 17.83 5.34 8.47
N ASP A 37 18.17 4.59 9.52
CA ASP A 37 19.46 3.91 9.68
C ASP A 37 19.63 2.70 8.75
N ALA A 38 18.54 2.17 8.20
CA ALA A 38 18.55 1.06 7.23
C ALA A 38 18.90 1.50 5.79
N VAL A 39 19.04 2.80 5.52
CA VAL A 39 19.39 3.32 4.17
C VAL A 39 20.68 2.72 3.60
N PRO A 40 21.78 2.53 4.36
CA PRO A 40 22.99 1.89 3.85
C PRO A 40 22.75 0.47 3.33
N GLU A 41 21.90 -0.32 3.99
CA GLU A 41 21.56 -1.69 3.56
C GLU A 41 20.81 -1.70 2.22
N VAL A 42 19.94 -0.70 1.99
CA VAL A 42 19.26 -0.53 0.69
C VAL A 42 20.27 -0.21 -0.41
N MET A 43 21.24 0.65 -0.14
CA MET A 43 22.28 1.00 -1.12
C MET A 43 23.16 -0.21 -1.45
N GLU A 44 23.60 -0.97 -0.44
CA GLU A 44 24.34 -2.22 -0.64
C GLU A 44 23.52 -3.22 -1.46
N ALA A 45 22.22 -3.32 -1.19
CA ALA A 45 21.33 -4.20 -1.94
C ALA A 45 21.27 -3.87 -3.44
N MET A 46 21.31 -2.58 -3.81
CA MET A 46 21.28 -2.11 -5.20
C MET A 46 22.59 -2.34 -5.96
N GLU A 47 23.73 -2.39 -5.26
CA GLU A 47 25.05 -2.66 -5.86
C GLU A 47 25.32 -4.15 -6.11
N ARG A 48 24.46 -5.05 -5.61
CA ARG A 48 24.60 -6.50 -5.85
C ARG A 48 24.28 -6.84 -7.30
N ALA A 49 24.94 -7.89 -7.79
CA ALA A 49 24.61 -8.45 -9.10
C ALA A 49 23.13 -8.88 -9.15
N PRO A 50 22.40 -8.59 -10.25
CA PRO A 50 21.01 -8.95 -10.37
C PRO A 50 20.85 -10.47 -10.49
N ASP A 51 19.76 -11.00 -9.96
CA ASP A 51 19.32 -12.36 -10.23
C ASP A 51 18.75 -12.44 -11.65
N LYS A 52 19.35 -13.27 -12.50
CA LYS A 52 18.97 -13.42 -13.91
C LYS A 52 17.58 -13.99 -14.10
N ASP A 53 17.09 -14.74 -13.12
CA ASP A 53 15.77 -15.39 -13.17
C ASP A 53 14.66 -14.47 -12.64
N THR A 54 15.00 -13.29 -12.10
CA THR A 54 14.05 -12.31 -11.57
C THR A 54 13.88 -11.11 -12.52
N PRO A 55 12.70 -10.91 -13.11
CA PRO A 55 12.43 -9.75 -13.96
C PRO A 55 12.48 -8.43 -13.17
N LEU A 56 13.01 -7.37 -13.79
CA LEU A 56 13.01 -6.02 -13.21
C LEU A 56 11.62 -5.36 -13.39
N GLY A 57 11.00 -4.99 -12.27
CA GLY A 57 9.83 -4.11 -12.24
C GLY A 57 10.24 -2.67 -11.91
N LEU A 58 9.77 -1.71 -12.71
CA LEU A 58 10.01 -0.28 -12.46
C LEU A 58 8.71 0.42 -12.06
N TYR A 59 8.69 1.00 -10.87
CA TYR A 59 7.62 1.87 -10.41
C TYR A 59 8.04 3.33 -10.55
N ILE A 60 7.26 4.11 -11.31
CA ILE A 60 7.47 5.55 -11.48
C ILE A 60 6.27 6.27 -10.91
N HIS A 61 6.49 7.06 -9.86
CA HIS A 61 5.42 7.90 -9.30
C HIS A 61 5.33 9.20 -10.10
N ILE A 62 4.18 9.43 -10.76
CA ILE A 62 3.87 10.69 -11.46
C ILE A 62 2.88 11.46 -10.57
N PRO A 63 3.36 12.44 -9.76
CA PRO A 63 2.54 13.06 -8.74
C PRO A 63 1.71 14.25 -9.26
N PHE A 64 1.62 14.46 -10.56
CA PHE A 64 0.99 15.66 -11.13
C PHE A 64 -0.46 15.37 -11.53
N CYS A 65 -1.37 16.20 -11.04
CA CYS A 65 -2.79 16.13 -11.38
C CYS A 65 -3.29 17.54 -11.72
N ARG A 66 -4.18 17.66 -12.71
CA ARG A 66 -4.80 18.97 -13.04
C ARG A 66 -5.61 19.55 -11.88
N LYS A 67 -6.28 18.69 -11.12
CA LYS A 67 -7.07 19.03 -9.94
C LYS A 67 -6.96 17.92 -8.91
N ARG A 68 -7.13 18.26 -7.63
CA ARG A 68 -7.16 17.29 -6.53
C ARG A 68 -8.59 16.80 -6.31
N CYS A 69 -8.81 15.50 -6.48
CA CYS A 69 -10.09 14.87 -6.14
C CYS A 69 -10.27 14.79 -4.61
N HIS A 70 -11.50 14.99 -4.12
CA HIS A 70 -11.81 14.95 -2.68
C HIS A 70 -11.51 13.60 -2.02
N PHE A 71 -11.59 12.51 -2.79
CA PHE A 71 -11.32 11.14 -2.31
C PHE A 71 -9.86 10.70 -2.50
N CYS A 72 -8.96 11.58 -2.96
CA CYS A 72 -7.59 11.16 -3.30
C CYS A 72 -6.71 11.02 -2.05
N TYR A 73 -6.28 9.78 -1.77
CA TYR A 73 -5.34 9.43 -0.70
C TYR A 73 -3.86 9.43 -1.14
N PHE A 74 -3.58 9.58 -2.44
CA PHE A 74 -2.22 9.56 -2.97
C PHE A 74 -1.51 10.91 -2.82
N ARG A 75 -0.18 10.85 -2.75
CA ARG A 75 0.67 12.04 -2.74
C ARG A 75 0.70 12.66 -4.14
N VAL A 76 -0.14 13.67 -4.34
CA VAL A 76 -0.23 14.45 -5.56
C VAL A 76 0.07 15.93 -5.29
N TYR A 77 0.59 16.62 -6.30
CA TYR A 77 0.80 18.06 -6.30
C TYR A 77 -0.13 18.67 -7.36
N THR A 78 -0.92 19.66 -6.92
CA THR A 78 -1.62 20.60 -7.79
C THR A 78 -0.91 21.94 -7.73
N ASP A 79 -1.17 22.82 -8.69
CA ASP A 79 -0.70 24.22 -8.64
C ASP A 79 0.84 24.37 -8.69
N LYS A 80 1.50 23.44 -9.38
CA LYS A 80 2.91 23.53 -9.76
C LYS A 80 2.97 23.73 -11.27
N ASP A 81 2.86 24.99 -11.69
CA ASP A 81 3.24 25.44 -13.03
C ASP A 81 4.74 25.71 -13.09
#